data_AF-A0A167LHN4-F1
#
_entry.id   AF-A0A167LHN4-F1
#
_cell.length_a   1.000
_cell.length_b   1.000
_cell.length_c   1.000
_cell.angle_alpha   90.00
_cell.angle_beta   90.00
_cell.angle_gamma   90.00
#
_symmetry.space_group_name_H-M   'P 1'
#
loop_
_entity.id
_entity.type
_entity.pdbx_description
1 polymer ?
#
loop_
_entity_poly.entity_id
_entity_poly.type
_entity_poly.pdbx_seq_one_letter_code
_entity_poly.pdbx_strand_id
1 'polypeptide(L)'
;MTPQTSSITEPKRQELDAFIRGRIIGQWEKDATYREISKALDIPKSTVGNVVKVFRDKGVSKPLTRLVREPNVTKRTQSAMVRLFHSELFLSIAAQHQRLVDAKISICMTIFHKNMELLGFNSHLAAPKSGFIEKHKKTRLKWCLYKYFYEHYFLRGLFRERHKDYALAITPYVFGCHKLIPML
;
A
#
# COMPACT_ATOMS: atom_id res chain seq x y z
N MET A 1 27.76 45.23 -34.57
CA MET A 1 26.33 45.14 -34.18
C MET A 1 25.84 43.75 -34.55
N THR A 2 25.76 42.84 -33.59
CA THR A 2 25.19 41.50 -33.78
C THR A 2 23.71 41.51 -33.38
N PRO A 3 22.80 40.88 -34.14
CA PRO A 3 21.40 40.82 -33.76
C PRO A 3 21.23 39.85 -32.59
N GLN A 4 20.57 40.30 -31.52
CA GLN A 4 20.12 39.39 -30.47
C GLN A 4 18.94 38.58 -30.99
N THR A 5 19.16 37.27 -31.16
CA THR A 5 18.09 36.30 -31.39
C THR A 5 17.31 36.14 -30.09
N SER A 6 16.15 36.78 -29.99
CA SER A 6 15.18 36.49 -28.95
C SER A 6 14.66 35.07 -29.18
N SER A 7 15.04 34.14 -28.31
CA SER A 7 14.47 32.81 -28.26
C SER A 7 12.98 32.94 -27.87
N ILE A 8 12.10 32.91 -28.85
CA ILE A 8 10.66 32.78 -28.64
C ILE A 8 10.44 31.35 -28.12
N THR A 9 10.46 31.19 -26.80
CA THR A 9 10.10 29.94 -26.15
C THR A 9 8.59 29.77 -26.29
N GLU A 10 8.15 28.96 -27.26
CA GLU A 10 6.73 28.64 -27.39
C GLU A 10 6.20 28.05 -26.08
N PRO A 11 5.07 28.57 -25.54
CA PRO A 11 4.49 28.02 -24.33
C PRO A 11 4.05 26.58 -24.59
N LYS A 12 4.60 25.65 -23.80
CA LYS A 12 4.23 24.24 -23.81
C LYS A 12 2.71 24.13 -23.67
N ARG A 13 2.06 23.31 -24.50
CA ARG A 13 0.59 23.13 -24.49
C ARG A 13 0.10 22.82 -23.08
N GLN A 14 -0.61 23.78 -22.47
CA GLN A 14 -1.23 23.64 -21.16
C GLN A 14 -2.73 23.37 -21.33
N GLU A 15 -3.28 22.55 -20.44
CA GLU A 15 -4.72 22.35 -20.39
C GLU A 15 -5.41 23.59 -19.82
N LEU A 16 -6.59 23.92 -20.35
CA LEU A 16 -7.43 24.97 -19.80
C LEU A 16 -7.87 24.63 -18.38
N ASP A 17 -7.71 25.60 -17.48
CA ASP A 17 -8.19 25.52 -16.11
C ASP A 17 -9.71 25.29 -16.03
N ALA A 18 -10.14 24.61 -14.97
CA ALA A 18 -11.54 24.25 -14.74
C ALA A 18 -12.43 25.50 -14.63
N PHE A 19 -11.94 26.58 -14.04
CA PHE A 19 -12.68 27.83 -13.92
C PHE A 19 -12.94 28.46 -15.29
N ILE A 20 -11.92 28.52 -16.14
CA ILE A 20 -12.02 29.07 -17.50
C ILE A 20 -12.99 28.24 -18.35
N ARG A 21 -12.97 26.92 -18.22
CA ARG A 21 -13.95 26.03 -18.88
C ARG A 21 -15.38 26.28 -18.42
N GLY A 22 -15.58 26.47 -17.11
CA GLY A 22 -16.88 26.85 -16.56
C GLY A 22 -17.38 28.19 -17.11
N ARG A 23 -16.48 29.17 -17.28
CA ARG A 23 -16.81 30.48 -17.85
C ARG A 23 -17.21 30.39 -19.32
N ILE A 24 -16.53 29.54 -20.10
CA ILE A 24 -16.90 29.24 -21.50
C ILE A 24 -18.31 28.65 -21.56
N ILE A 25 -18.60 27.64 -20.74
CA ILE A 25 -19.91 26.97 -20.71
C ILE A 25 -21.00 27.96 -20.29
N GLY A 26 -20.79 28.73 -19.22
CA GLY A 26 -21.76 29.70 -18.75
C GLY A 26 -22.00 30.88 -19.70
N GLN A 27 -21.04 31.25 -20.56
CA GLN A 27 -21.28 32.21 -21.64
C GLN A 27 -22.03 31.56 -22.81
N TRP A 28 -21.72 30.30 -23.13
CA TRP A 28 -22.43 29.55 -24.16
C TRP A 28 -23.90 29.28 -23.80
N GLU A 29 -24.20 28.99 -22.52
CA GLU A 29 -25.58 28.85 -22.00
C GLU A 29 -26.39 30.15 -22.07
N LYS A 30 -25.72 31.30 -22.20
CA LYS A 30 -26.34 32.62 -22.43
C LYS A 30 -26.45 32.97 -23.92
N ASP A 31 -26.36 31.96 -24.79
CA ASP A 31 -26.42 32.07 -26.25
C ASP A 31 -25.31 32.96 -26.87
N ALA A 32 -24.19 33.16 -26.18
CA ALA A 32 -23.04 33.89 -26.74
C ALA A 32 -22.38 33.08 -27.87
N THR A 33 -21.97 33.78 -28.93
CA THR A 33 -21.32 33.15 -30.09
C THR A 33 -19.88 32.74 -29.74
N TYR A 34 -19.36 31.66 -30.32
CA TYR A 34 -17.96 31.22 -30.09
C TYR A 34 -16.91 32.31 -30.35
N ARG A 35 -17.19 33.24 -31.27
CA ARG A 35 -16.32 34.38 -31.56
C ARG A 35 -16.30 35.40 -30.42
N GLU A 36 -17.46 35.64 -29.79
CA GLU A 36 -17.60 36.56 -28.66
C GLU A 36 -16.90 36.00 -27.43
N ILE A 37 -17.12 34.71 -27.14
CA ILE A 37 -16.45 33.99 -26.05
C ILE A 37 -14.93 33.98 -26.23
N SER A 38 -14.46 33.70 -27.46
CA SER A 38 -13.03 33.72 -27.81
C SER A 38 -12.41 35.09 -27.55
N LYS A 39 -13.08 36.18 -27.94
CA LYS A 39 -12.60 37.55 -27.74
C LYS A 39 -12.66 37.99 -26.27
N ALA A 40 -13.70 37.59 -25.54
CA ALA A 40 -13.87 37.96 -24.14
C ALA A 40 -12.86 37.27 -23.20
N LEU A 41 -12.45 36.04 -23.54
CA LEU A 41 -11.55 35.23 -22.71
C LEU A 41 -10.12 35.13 -23.25
N ASP A 42 -9.84 35.72 -24.42
CA ASP A 42 -8.57 35.61 -25.15
C ASP A 42 -8.14 34.15 -25.39
N ILE A 43 -9.08 33.33 -25.86
CA ILE A 43 -8.88 31.89 -26.10
C ILE A 43 -9.17 31.57 -27.56
N PRO A 44 -8.38 30.70 -28.22
CA PRO A 44 -8.67 30.29 -29.59
C PRO A 44 -10.09 29.73 -29.77
N LYS A 45 -10.77 30.14 -30.84
CA LYS A 45 -12.13 29.69 -31.19
C LYS A 45 -12.25 28.16 -31.26
N SER A 46 -11.20 27.48 -31.73
CA SER A 46 -11.14 26.01 -31.78
C SER A 46 -11.24 25.37 -30.40
N THR A 47 -10.57 25.96 -29.40
CA THR A 47 -10.60 25.50 -28.01
C THR A 47 -11.99 25.68 -27.39
N VAL A 48 -12.63 26.84 -27.64
CA VAL A 48 -14.03 27.09 -27.21
C VAL A 48 -14.96 26.04 -27.79
N GLY A 49 -14.86 25.77 -29.10
CA GLY A 49 -15.67 24.75 -29.77
C GLY A 49 -15.45 23.34 -29.20
N ASN A 50 -14.20 22.97 -28.90
CA ASN A 50 -13.89 21.68 -28.28
C ASN A 50 -14.50 21.54 -26.88
N VAL A 51 -14.45 22.59 -26.05
CA VAL A 51 -15.03 22.58 -24.70
C VAL A 51 -16.56 22.43 -24.77
N VAL A 52 -17.22 23.22 -25.63
CA VAL A 52 -18.69 23.15 -25.80
C VAL A 52 -19.12 21.79 -26.35
N LYS A 53 -18.36 21.23 -27.31
CA LYS A 53 -18.64 19.90 -27.86
C LYS A 53 -18.56 18.82 -26.77
N VAL A 54 -17.48 18.80 -25.99
CA VAL A 54 -17.31 17.84 -24.88
C VAL A 54 -18.43 17.98 -23.84
N PHE A 55 -18.84 19.21 -23.55
CA PHE A 55 -19.95 19.48 -22.64
C PHE A 55 -21.28 18.97 -23.19
N ARG A 56 -21.60 19.20 -24.47
CA ARG A 56 -22.81 18.65 -25.09
C ARG A 56 -22.83 17.11 -25.10
N ASP A 57 -21.71 16.48 -25.43
CA ASP A 57 -21.64 15.03 -25.60
C ASP A 57 -21.69 14.27 -24.27
N LYS A 58 -21.11 14.84 -23.20
CA LYS A 58 -20.89 14.13 -21.92
C LYS A 58 -21.45 14.82 -20.69
N GLY A 59 -21.89 16.08 -20.80
CA GLY A 59 -22.35 16.89 -19.67
C GLY A 59 -21.24 17.29 -18.68
N VAL A 60 -19.96 17.07 -19.02
CA VAL A 60 -18.83 17.30 -18.09
C VAL A 60 -17.98 18.47 -18.56
N SER A 61 -17.67 19.39 -17.66
CA SER A 61 -16.72 20.49 -17.91
C SER A 61 -15.26 20.03 -17.84
N LYS A 62 -15.00 18.90 -17.16
CA LYS A 62 -13.65 18.35 -16.99
C LYS A 62 -13.12 17.76 -18.30
N PRO A 63 -11.85 17.99 -18.66
CA PRO A 63 -11.22 17.30 -19.77
C PRO A 63 -11.31 15.78 -19.57
N LEU A 64 -11.53 15.07 -20.67
CA LEU A 64 -11.56 13.61 -20.62
C LEU A 64 -10.18 13.11 -20.24
N THR A 65 -10.08 12.40 -19.12
CA THR A 65 -8.86 11.67 -18.76
C THR A 65 -8.50 10.77 -19.93
N ARG A 66 -7.30 10.95 -20.47
CA ARG A 66 -6.80 10.08 -21.54
C ARG A 66 -6.86 8.65 -21.00
N LEU A 67 -7.54 7.77 -21.73
CA LEU A 67 -7.58 6.35 -21.38
C LEU A 67 -6.13 5.86 -21.29
N VAL A 68 -5.76 5.44 -20.08
CA VAL A 68 -4.46 4.86 -19.83
C VAL A 68 -4.43 3.53 -20.57
N ARG A 69 -3.29 3.24 -21.19
CA ARG A 69 -3.08 1.96 -21.87
C ARG A 69 -3.33 0.82 -20.87
N GLU A 70 -4.08 -0.19 -21.31
CA GLU A 70 -4.32 -1.40 -20.53
C GLU A 70 -2.98 -1.97 -20.01
N PRO A 71 -2.93 -2.43 -18.75
CA PRO A 71 -1.70 -2.96 -18.17
C PRO A 71 -1.24 -4.19 -18.96
N ASN A 72 0.08 -4.31 -19.14
CA ASN A 72 0.70 -5.43 -19.86
C ASN A 72 0.47 -6.82 -19.21
N VAL A 73 -0.11 -6.85 -18.00
CA VAL A 73 -0.31 -8.08 -17.22
C VAL A 73 -1.80 -8.33 -17.07
N THR A 74 -2.24 -9.49 -17.52
CA THR A 74 -3.65 -9.90 -17.41
C THR A 74 -4.00 -10.27 -15.97
N LYS A 75 -5.28 -10.16 -15.60
CA LYS A 75 -5.77 -10.62 -14.28
C LYS A 75 -5.42 -12.10 -14.00
N ARG A 76 -5.46 -12.95 -15.03
CA ARG A 76 -5.09 -14.37 -14.92
C ARG A 76 -3.63 -14.53 -14.50
N THR A 77 -2.75 -13.74 -15.11
CA THR A 77 -1.33 -13.72 -14.80
C THR A 77 -1.09 -13.25 -13.37
N GLN A 78 -1.75 -12.18 -12.92
CA GLN A 78 -1.66 -11.71 -11.54
C GLN A 78 -2.12 -12.77 -10.54
N SER A 79 -3.24 -13.45 -10.81
CA SER A 79 -3.71 -14.56 -9.97
C SER A 79 -2.70 -15.71 -9.90
N ALA A 80 -1.99 -16.02 -10.99
CA ALA A 80 -0.93 -17.03 -10.99
C ALA A 80 0.26 -16.59 -10.13
N MET A 81 0.66 -15.32 -10.21
CA MET A 81 1.73 -14.74 -9.37
C MET A 81 1.39 -14.84 -7.88
N VAL A 82 0.17 -14.47 -7.50
CA VAL A 82 -0.31 -14.56 -6.10
C VAL A 82 -0.25 -16.02 -5.61
N ARG A 83 -0.75 -16.97 -6.41
CA ARG A 83 -0.75 -18.39 -6.02
C ARG A 83 0.66 -18.94 -5.82
N LEU A 84 1.57 -18.64 -6.74
CA LEU A 84 2.98 -19.04 -6.65
C LEU A 84 3.67 -18.47 -5.41
N PHE A 85 3.38 -17.21 -5.09
CA PHE A 85 3.94 -16.56 -3.91
C PHE A 85 3.43 -17.20 -2.61
N HIS A 86 2.14 -17.50 -2.53
CA HIS A 86 1.57 -18.15 -1.35
C HIS A 86 1.99 -19.61 -1.17
N SER A 87 2.26 -20.34 -2.26
CA SER A 87 2.79 -21.71 -2.15
C SER A 87 4.22 -21.74 -1.60
N GLU A 88 5.04 -20.72 -1.91
CA GLU A 88 6.47 -20.70 -1.58
C GLU A 88 6.91 -19.32 -1.05
N LEU A 89 6.36 -18.94 0.12
CA LEU A 89 6.49 -17.61 0.74
C LEU A 89 7.92 -17.16 1.04
N PHE A 90 8.87 -18.09 1.17
CA PHE A 90 10.26 -17.80 1.56
C PHE A 90 11.24 -17.80 0.40
N LEU A 91 10.77 -18.03 -0.84
CA LEU A 91 11.65 -17.95 -2.00
C LEU A 91 11.99 -16.50 -2.32
N SER A 92 13.19 -16.32 -2.90
CA SER A 92 13.57 -15.03 -3.44
C SER A 92 12.66 -14.66 -4.61
N ILE A 93 12.45 -13.35 -4.83
CA ILE A 93 11.64 -12.84 -5.94
C ILE A 93 12.16 -13.35 -7.28
N ALA A 94 13.49 -13.47 -7.44
CA ALA A 94 14.11 -14.02 -8.64
C ALA A 94 13.77 -15.51 -8.86
N ALA A 95 13.76 -16.33 -7.80
CA ALA A 95 13.37 -17.74 -7.90
C ALA A 95 11.88 -17.89 -8.24
N GLN A 96 11.02 -17.06 -7.65
CA GLN A 96 9.59 -17.04 -7.96
C GLN A 96 9.30 -16.61 -9.40
N HIS A 97 10.07 -15.64 -9.92
CA HIS A 97 10.02 -15.26 -11.33
C HIS A 97 10.43 -16.43 -12.24
N GLN A 98 11.50 -17.14 -11.91
CA GLN A 98 11.93 -18.30 -12.68
C GLN A 98 10.85 -19.40 -12.72
N ARG A 99 10.19 -19.69 -11.58
CA ARG A 99 9.07 -20.63 -11.53
C ARG A 99 7.91 -20.24 -12.45
N LEU A 100 7.65 -18.94 -12.57
CA LEU A 100 6.61 -18.41 -13.42
C LEU A 100 6.98 -18.54 -14.90
N VAL A 101 8.25 -18.36 -15.24
CA VAL A 101 8.81 -18.66 -16.57
C VAL A 101 8.69 -20.16 -16.88
N ASP A 102 9.04 -21.03 -15.93
CA ASP A 102 8.91 -22.49 -16.06
C ASP A 102 7.44 -22.91 -16.28
N ALA A 103 6.49 -22.18 -15.67
CA ALA A 103 5.05 -22.33 -15.88
C ALA A 103 4.54 -21.77 -17.22
N LYS A 104 5.43 -21.42 -18.15
CA LYS A 104 5.15 -20.85 -19.49
C LYS A 104 4.49 -19.47 -19.46
N ILE A 105 4.64 -18.71 -18.38
CA ILE A 105 4.17 -17.34 -18.30
C ILE A 105 5.40 -16.42 -18.42
N SER A 106 5.67 -15.94 -19.63
CA SER A 106 6.83 -15.07 -19.88
C SER A 106 6.50 -13.61 -19.53
N ILE A 107 7.05 -13.11 -18.42
CA ILE A 107 6.99 -11.70 -18.00
C ILE A 107 8.43 -11.24 -17.74
N CYS A 108 8.79 -10.00 -18.05
CA CYS A 108 10.11 -9.50 -17.65
C CYS A 108 10.18 -9.25 -16.13
N MET A 109 11.37 -9.43 -15.55
CA MET A 109 11.60 -9.27 -14.10
C MET A 109 11.09 -7.92 -13.58
N THR A 110 11.29 -6.84 -14.33
CA THR A 110 10.85 -5.48 -13.94
C THR A 110 9.33 -5.36 -13.85
N ILE A 111 8.59 -5.96 -14.78
CA ILE A 111 7.12 -5.96 -14.75
C ILE A 111 6.62 -6.86 -13.61
N PHE A 112 7.29 -7.99 -13.39
CA PHE A 112 7.00 -8.89 -12.28
C PHE A 112 7.14 -8.16 -10.93
N HIS A 113 8.28 -7.52 -10.67
CA HIS A 113 8.51 -6.72 -9.46
C HIS A 113 7.44 -5.63 -9.25
N LYS A 114 7.16 -4.81 -10.28
CA LYS A 114 6.13 -3.77 -10.19
C LYS A 114 4.76 -4.34 -9.85
N ASN A 115 4.40 -5.50 -10.42
CA ASN A 115 3.13 -6.14 -10.10
C ASN A 115 3.12 -6.71 -8.68
N MET A 116 4.23 -7.26 -8.20
CA MET A 116 4.32 -7.75 -6.82
C MET A 116 4.18 -6.61 -5.81
N GLU A 117 4.81 -5.45 -6.06
CA GLU A 117 4.64 -4.23 -5.26
C GLU A 117 3.18 -3.75 -5.27
N LEU A 118 2.53 -3.69 -6.44
CA LEU A 118 1.12 -3.32 -6.55
C LEU A 118 0.18 -4.29 -5.81
N LEU A 119 0.54 -5.57 -5.73
CA LEU A 119 -0.19 -6.60 -5.00
C LEU A 119 0.11 -6.57 -3.48
N GLY A 120 1.02 -5.71 -3.03
CA GLY A 120 1.40 -5.55 -1.62
C GLY A 120 2.47 -6.53 -1.15
N PHE A 121 3.10 -7.28 -2.06
CA PHE A 121 4.23 -8.15 -1.74
C PHE A 121 5.53 -7.36 -1.83
N ASN A 122 6.08 -7.02 -0.67
CA ASN A 122 7.40 -6.39 -0.59
C ASN A 122 8.48 -7.47 -0.53
N SER A 123 9.71 -7.12 -0.94
CA SER A 123 10.89 -8.00 -0.90
C SER A 123 11.36 -8.39 0.49
N HIS A 124 10.64 -7.98 1.54
CA HIS A 124 10.97 -8.33 2.90
C HIS A 124 10.57 -9.78 3.17
N LEU A 125 11.58 -10.65 3.17
CA LEU A 125 11.44 -11.98 3.77
C LEU A 125 10.97 -11.79 5.22
N ALA A 126 9.88 -12.45 5.59
CA ALA A 126 9.52 -12.55 7.00
C ALA A 126 10.73 -13.10 7.74
N ALA A 127 11.28 -12.32 8.67
CA ALA A 127 12.49 -12.70 9.38
C ALA A 127 12.26 -14.09 10.00
N PRO A 128 13.11 -15.09 9.69
CA PRO A 128 12.98 -16.40 10.29
C PRO A 128 13.02 -16.20 11.79
N LYS A 129 12.02 -16.76 12.49
CA LYS A 129 11.94 -16.64 13.94
C LYS A 129 13.26 -17.17 14.49
N SER A 130 14.04 -16.31 15.14
CA SER A 130 15.32 -16.69 15.70
C SER A 130 15.12 -17.94 16.55
N GLY A 131 15.91 -18.99 16.30
CA GLY A 131 15.92 -20.16 17.17
C GLY A 131 16.13 -19.70 18.61
N PHE A 132 15.41 -20.31 19.56
CA PHE A 132 15.62 -19.97 20.96
C PHE A 132 17.07 -20.29 21.33
N ILE A 133 17.80 -19.28 21.80
CA ILE A 133 19.09 -19.48 22.46
C ILE A 133 18.86 -20.37 23.69
N GLU A 134 19.83 -21.22 24.02
CA GLU A 134 19.71 -22.19 25.11
C GLU A 134 19.29 -21.57 26.45
N LYS A 135 19.78 -20.35 26.74
CA LYS A 135 19.33 -19.52 27.88
C LYS A 135 17.82 -19.25 27.84
N HIS A 136 17.29 -18.83 26.69
CA HIS A 136 15.86 -18.53 26.51
C HIS A 136 14.99 -19.79 26.58
N LYS A 137 15.49 -20.95 26.08
CA LYS A 137 14.80 -22.23 26.25
C LYS A 137 14.64 -22.59 27.72
N LYS A 138 15.72 -22.47 28.52
CA LYS A 138 15.70 -22.73 29.96
C LYS A 138 14.75 -21.80 30.71
N THR A 139 14.79 -20.50 30.42
CA THR A 139 13.87 -19.52 31.03
C THR A 139 12.41 -19.85 30.70
N ARG A 140 12.12 -20.19 29.45
CA ARG A 140 10.76 -20.53 29.01
C ARG A 140 10.27 -21.84 29.60
N LEU A 141 11.12 -22.87 29.68
CA LEU A 141 10.82 -24.13 30.35
C LEU A 141 10.53 -23.92 31.84
N LYS A 142 11.36 -23.13 32.54
CA LYS A 142 11.15 -22.79 33.95
C LYS A 142 9.80 -22.09 34.16
N TRP A 143 9.43 -21.16 33.28
CA TRP A 143 8.13 -20.49 33.33
C TRP A 143 6.96 -21.45 33.10
N CYS A 144 7.06 -22.35 32.11
CA CYS A 144 6.02 -23.35 31.87
C CYS A 144 5.83 -24.30 33.05
N LEU A 145 6.94 -24.76 33.65
CA LEU A 145 6.90 -25.61 34.86
C LEU A 145 6.30 -24.87 36.04
N TYR A 146 6.67 -23.60 36.26
CA TYR A 146 6.08 -22.75 37.29
C TYR A 146 4.57 -22.59 37.10
N LYS A 147 4.12 -22.27 35.88
CA LYS A 147 2.70 -22.10 35.56
C LYS A 147 1.91 -23.40 35.77
N TYR A 148 2.42 -24.53 35.27
CA TYR A 148 1.80 -25.84 35.49
C TYR A 148 1.69 -26.18 36.98
N PHE A 149 2.77 -25.92 37.74
CA PHE A 149 2.78 -26.22 39.17
C PHE A 149 1.78 -25.34 39.95
N TYR A 150 1.71 -24.05 39.63
CA TYR A 150 0.79 -23.10 40.25
C TYR A 150 -0.67 -23.44 39.93
N GLU A 151 -1.00 -23.69 38.66
CA GLU A 151 -2.38 -24.01 38.27
C GLU A 151 -2.83 -25.40 38.75
N HIS A 152 -1.93 -26.38 38.81
CA HIS A 152 -2.32 -27.76 39.07
C HIS A 152 -2.18 -28.21 40.53
N TYR A 153 -1.28 -27.61 41.32
CA TYR A 153 -1.06 -28.01 42.73
C TYR A 153 -1.52 -26.95 43.72
N PHE A 154 -1.31 -25.67 43.43
CA PHE A 154 -1.67 -24.58 44.34
C PHE A 154 -3.18 -24.25 44.26
N LEU A 155 -3.74 -24.08 43.07
CA LEU A 155 -5.19 -23.81 42.91
C LEU A 155 -6.10 -25.02 43.15
N ARG A 156 -5.58 -26.25 43.05
CA ARG A 156 -6.32 -27.50 43.32
C ARG A 156 -6.16 -28.04 44.74
N GLY A 157 -5.45 -27.32 45.62
CA GLY A 157 -5.32 -27.68 47.05
C GLY A 157 -4.54 -28.96 47.35
N LEU A 158 -3.74 -29.48 46.41
CA LEU A 158 -3.00 -30.75 46.54
C LEU A 158 -1.53 -30.54 46.95
N PHE A 159 -1.26 -29.66 47.91
CA PHE A 159 0.10 -29.40 48.38
C PHE A 159 0.52 -30.43 49.45
N ARG A 160 1.20 -31.51 49.04
CA ARG A 160 1.80 -32.50 49.96
C ARG A 160 3.23 -32.09 50.34
N GLU A 161 3.61 -32.36 51.60
CA GLU A 161 4.84 -31.89 52.28
C GLU A 161 6.19 -32.19 51.60
N ARG A 162 6.24 -32.99 50.54
CA ARG A 162 7.48 -33.26 49.77
C ARG A 162 7.93 -32.13 48.85
N HIS A 163 7.19 -31.01 48.79
CA HIS A 163 7.52 -29.86 47.92
C HIS A 163 7.96 -28.59 48.68
N LYS A 164 8.29 -28.69 49.98
CA LYS A 164 8.74 -27.56 50.81
C LYS A 164 9.98 -26.86 50.23
N ASP A 165 10.87 -27.60 49.56
CA ASP A 165 12.09 -27.06 48.95
C ASP A 165 11.79 -26.13 47.76
N TYR A 166 10.65 -26.30 47.09
CA TYR A 166 10.20 -25.43 46.00
C TYR A 166 9.44 -24.21 46.51
N ALA A 167 8.78 -24.30 47.67
CA ALA A 167 8.05 -23.19 48.29
C ALA A 167 8.99 -22.08 48.78
N LEU A 168 10.17 -22.44 49.31
CA LEU A 168 11.18 -21.48 49.76
C LEU A 168 11.85 -20.71 48.61
N ALA A 169 11.75 -21.19 47.36
CA ALA A 169 12.23 -20.49 46.18
C ALA A 169 11.19 -19.50 45.58
N ILE A 170 9.94 -19.50 46.07
CA ILE A 170 8.83 -18.69 45.55
C ILE A 170 8.70 -17.35 46.31
N THR A 171 9.26 -17.23 47.52
CA THR A 171 9.01 -16.10 48.42
C THR A 171 9.61 -14.73 48.07
N PRO A 172 10.69 -14.55 47.27
CA PRO A 172 11.14 -13.20 46.98
C PRO A 172 10.44 -12.54 45.77
N TYR A 173 9.66 -13.28 44.97
CA TYR A 173 9.03 -12.71 43.75
C TYR A 173 7.58 -12.21 43.93
N VAL A 174 6.94 -12.49 45.07
CA VAL A 174 5.54 -12.09 45.33
C VAL A 174 5.42 -10.66 45.88
N PHE A 175 6.49 -10.07 46.41
CA PHE A 175 6.44 -8.71 47.02
C PHE A 175 6.97 -7.56 46.14
N GLY A 176 7.36 -7.82 44.89
CA GLY A 176 7.94 -6.80 44.00
C GLY A 176 6.95 -6.03 43.10
N CYS A 177 5.69 -6.43 43.04
CA CYS A 177 4.74 -5.93 42.04
C CYS A 177 3.43 -5.34 42.59
N HIS A 178 3.41 -4.85 43.84
CA HIS A 178 2.33 -3.99 44.31
C HIS A 178 2.72 -2.50 44.16
N LYS A 179 2.80 -2.04 42.91
CA LYS A 179 2.59 -0.62 42.60
C LYS A 179 1.09 -0.41 42.35
N LEU A 180 0.45 0.18 43.36
CA LEU A 180 -0.62 1.18 43.27
C LEU A 180 -1.61 1.04 42.10
N ILE A 181 -2.79 0.50 42.39
CA ILE A 181 -4.04 0.93 41.76
C ILE A 181 -5.01 1.23 42.91
N PRO A 182 -5.35 2.51 43.18
CA PRO A 182 -6.42 2.85 44.12
C PRO A 182 -7.74 2.97 43.35
N MET A 183 -8.77 2.25 43.78
CA MET A 183 -10.19 2.55 43.55
C MET A 183 -10.92 2.02 44.79
N LEU A 184 -11.58 2.87 45.60
CA LEU A 184 -12.97 3.34 45.40
C LEU A 184 -13.93 2.18 45.12
#